data_AF-A0A1J3DEP7-F1
#
_entry.id   AF-A0A1J3DEP7-F1
#
_cell.length_a   1.000
_cell.length_b   1.000
_cell.length_c   1.000
_cell.angle_alpha   90.00
_cell.angle_beta   90.00
_cell.angle_gamma   90.00
#
_symmetry.space_group_name_H-M   'P 1'
#
loop_
_entity.id
_entity.type
_entity.pdbx_description
1 polymer ?
#
loop_
_entity_poly.entity_id
_entity_poly.type
_entity_poly.pdbx_seq_one_letter_code
_entity_poly.pdbx_strand_id
1 'polypeptide(L)'
;HSSYRLSLFTHSSLTLFKKMSLLLTFLYVFLCNSVSLSSSLSLHFPLTSLRLTPTTNSTSPLQTSLVSRRNPSLSSAQYSFRSNFKYSMALVLSLPIGTPVQTQELVLDTGSQLSWIQCHRKKKKPPTTSFDPSLSSSFSDLPCSHPL
;
A
#
# COMPACT_ATOMS: atom_id res chain seq x y z
N HIS A 1 8.48 -71.88 -4.23
CA HIS A 1 8.52 -71.19 -2.92
C HIS A 1 9.27 -69.84 -2.95
N SER A 2 10.34 -69.69 -3.74
CA SER A 2 11.12 -68.44 -3.82
C SER A 2 10.38 -67.23 -4.42
N SER A 3 9.61 -67.41 -5.50
CA SER A 3 8.90 -66.31 -6.18
C SER A 3 7.81 -65.62 -5.34
N TYR A 4 7.13 -66.37 -4.47
CA TYR A 4 6.10 -65.82 -3.58
C TYR A 4 6.71 -64.93 -2.49
N ARG A 5 7.92 -65.26 -2.01
CA ARG A 5 8.66 -64.46 -1.03
C ARG A 5 9.13 -63.13 -1.60
N LEU A 6 9.60 -63.12 -2.84
CA LEU A 6 10.00 -61.89 -3.53
C LEU A 6 8.79 -60.96 -3.76
N SER A 7 7.67 -61.52 -4.20
CA SER A 7 6.44 -60.77 -4.48
C SER A 7 5.79 -60.17 -3.23
N LEU A 8 5.86 -60.85 -2.08
CA LEU A 8 5.41 -60.32 -0.79
C LEU A 8 6.32 -59.21 -0.28
N PHE A 9 7.63 -59.31 -0.51
CA PHE A 9 8.60 -58.29 -0.11
C PHE A 9 8.42 -56.99 -0.91
N THR A 10 8.20 -57.09 -2.23
CA THR A 10 7.91 -55.94 -3.09
C THR A 10 6.58 -55.29 -2.76
N HIS A 11 5.54 -56.08 -2.45
CA HIS A 11 4.23 -55.55 -2.08
C HIS A 11 4.26 -54.85 -0.70
N SER A 12 4.94 -55.44 0.29
CA SER A 12 5.14 -54.84 1.61
C SER A 12 5.93 -53.53 1.53
N SER A 13 7.03 -53.51 0.76
CA SER A 13 7.82 -52.30 0.51
C SER A 13 6.99 -51.20 -0.16
N LEU A 14 6.21 -51.54 -1.20
CA LEU A 14 5.33 -50.59 -1.88
C LEU A 14 4.25 -49.99 -0.96
N THR A 15 3.67 -50.80 -0.07
CA THR A 15 2.70 -50.31 0.93
C THR A 15 3.33 -49.36 1.96
N LEU A 16 4.58 -49.62 2.35
CA LEU A 16 5.34 -48.75 3.25
C LEU A 16 5.65 -47.41 2.60
N PHE A 17 6.09 -47.41 1.33
CA PHE A 17 6.34 -46.19 0.55
C PHE A 17 5.07 -45.33 0.38
N LYS A 18 3.93 -45.95 0.05
CA LYS A 18 2.65 -45.22 -0.05
C LYS A 18 2.24 -44.59 1.29
N LYS A 19 2.43 -45.31 2.39
CA LYS A 19 2.08 -44.81 3.74
C LYS A 19 2.99 -43.66 4.18
N MET A 20 4.28 -43.72 3.85
CA MET A 20 5.24 -42.62 4.08
C MET A 20 4.90 -41.40 3.23
N SER A 21 4.55 -41.59 1.95
CA SER A 21 4.12 -40.49 1.07
C SER A 21 2.86 -39.80 1.60
N LEU A 22 1.88 -40.57 2.08
CA LEU A 22 0.64 -40.01 2.62
C LEU A 22 0.88 -39.23 3.93
N LEU A 23 1.76 -39.74 4.80
CA LEU A 23 2.18 -39.04 6.01
C LEU A 23 2.90 -37.73 5.68
N LEU A 24 3.79 -37.73 4.68
CA LEU A 24 4.50 -36.54 4.24
C LEU A 24 3.55 -35.48 3.67
N THR A 25 2.55 -35.90 2.88
CA THR A 25 1.52 -34.98 2.36
C THR A 25 0.65 -34.41 3.47
N PHE A 26 0.29 -35.20 4.48
CA PHE A 26 -0.48 -34.73 5.62
C PHE A 26 0.31 -33.72 6.47
N LEU A 27 1.59 -34.01 6.71
CA LEU A 27 2.49 -33.10 7.42
C LEU A 27 2.67 -31.78 6.66
N TYR A 28 2.83 -31.84 5.34
CA TYR A 28 2.94 -30.66 4.48
C TYR A 28 1.69 -29.78 4.55
N VAL A 29 0.49 -30.37 4.47
CA VAL A 29 -0.78 -29.63 4.59
C VAL A 29 -0.93 -29.01 5.98
N PHE A 30 -0.57 -29.73 7.05
CA PHE A 30 -0.62 -29.21 8.42
C PHE A 30 0.34 -28.03 8.65
N LEU A 31 1.56 -28.12 8.12
CA LEU A 31 2.55 -27.04 8.14
C LEU A 31 2.05 -25.82 7.34
N CYS A 32 1.48 -26.02 6.15
CA CYS A 32 0.93 -24.93 5.33
C CYS A 32 -0.21 -24.20 6.07
N ASN A 33 -1.15 -24.93 6.68
CA ASN A 33 -2.24 -24.33 7.44
C ASN A 33 -1.75 -23.57 8.69
N SER A 34 -0.69 -24.06 9.33
CA SER A 34 -0.07 -23.37 10.48
C SER A 34 0.60 -22.06 10.05
N VAL A 35 1.18 -22.01 8.86
CA VAL A 35 1.80 -20.80 8.28
C VAL A 35 0.75 -19.76 7.87
N SER A 36 -0.43 -20.19 7.40
CA SER A 36 -1.51 -19.26 7.00
C SER A 36 -2.15 -18.48 8.16
N LEU A 37 -1.92 -18.86 9.43
CA LEU A 37 -2.55 -18.21 10.59
C LEU A 37 -1.70 -17.08 11.21
N SER A 38 -0.45 -16.87 10.77
CA SER A 38 0.54 -16.10 11.56
C SER A 38 0.87 -14.68 11.08
N SER A 39 0.11 -14.02 10.20
CA SER A 39 0.43 -12.62 9.87
C SER A 39 -0.76 -11.77 9.42
N SER A 40 -1.55 -11.28 10.37
CA SER A 40 -2.29 -10.03 10.18
C SER A 40 -1.29 -8.86 10.19
N LEU A 41 -0.71 -8.54 9.03
CA LEU A 41 0.15 -7.36 8.86
C LEU A 41 -0.73 -6.11 8.94
N SER A 42 -0.73 -5.44 10.10
CA SER A 42 -1.34 -4.11 10.25
C SER A 42 -0.32 -3.05 9.83
N LEU A 43 -0.61 -2.37 8.72
CA LEU A 43 0.18 -1.22 8.27
C LEU A 43 -0.40 0.04 8.90
N HIS A 44 0.27 0.56 9.94
CA HIS A 44 -0.12 1.80 10.59
C HIS A 44 0.84 2.92 10.19
N PHE A 45 0.33 3.92 9.47
CA PHE A 45 1.09 5.10 9.08
C PHE A 45 0.52 6.33 9.80
N PRO A 46 1.32 7.04 10.62
CA PRO A 46 0.85 8.24 11.29
C PRO A 46 0.53 9.33 10.26
N LEU A 47 -0.68 9.91 10.35
CA LEU A 47 -1.10 11.02 9.51
C LEU A 47 -0.84 12.34 10.25
N THR A 48 -0.10 13.24 9.62
CA THR A 48 0.20 14.56 10.17
C THR A 48 -0.49 15.64 9.33
N SER A 49 -1.23 16.53 9.98
CA SER A 49 -1.84 17.68 9.29
C SER A 49 -0.89 18.88 9.28
N LEU A 50 -0.39 19.26 8.11
CA LEU A 50 0.52 20.40 7.92
C LEU A 50 -0.25 21.61 7.37
N ARG A 51 0.02 22.81 7.91
CA ARG A 51 -0.55 24.06 7.39
C ARG A 51 0.30 24.59 6.23
N LEU A 52 -0.31 24.77 5.06
CA LEU A 52 0.35 25.19 3.81
C LEU A 52 0.50 26.72 3.68
N THR A 53 -0.23 27.49 4.50
CA THR A 53 -0.19 28.96 4.47
C THR A 53 0.91 29.51 5.38
N PRO A 54 1.80 30.40 4.88
CA PRO A 54 2.71 31.16 5.74
C PRO A 54 1.92 31.93 6.78
N THR A 55 2.35 31.88 8.04
CA THR A 55 1.73 32.60 9.15
C THR A 55 1.88 34.11 8.97
N THR A 56 0.91 34.75 8.32
CA THR A 56 0.56 36.14 8.65
C THR A 56 -0.46 36.08 9.78
N ASN A 57 -0.14 36.71 10.92
CA ASN A 57 -0.92 36.81 12.15
C ASN A 57 -2.45 36.98 11.93
N SER A 58 -3.16 35.88 11.72
CA SER A 58 -4.61 35.84 11.62
C SER A 58 -5.10 34.45 12.03
N THR A 59 -5.44 34.38 13.31
CA THR A 59 -6.29 33.35 13.92
C THR A 59 -7.66 33.34 13.22
N SER A 60 -7.76 32.66 12.08
CA SER A 60 -9.06 32.28 11.52
C SER A 60 -9.39 30.86 11.99
N PRO A 61 -10.44 30.66 12.80
CA PRO A 61 -10.92 29.34 13.15
C PRO A 61 -11.56 28.67 11.92
N LEU A 62 -11.45 27.35 11.86
CA LEU A 62 -12.13 26.49 10.88
C LEU A 62 -13.64 26.77 10.89
N GLN A 63 -14.18 27.30 9.79
CA GLN A 63 -15.62 27.28 9.53
C GLN A 63 -15.91 26.20 8.49
N THR A 64 -16.34 25.03 8.97
CA THR A 64 -17.00 24.01 8.16
C THR A 64 -18.39 24.52 7.76
N SER A 65 -18.49 25.17 6.60
CA SER A 65 -19.81 25.51 6.03
C SER A 65 -20.44 24.30 5.35
N LEU A 66 -21.06 23.43 6.16
CA LEU A 66 -22.13 22.55 5.71
C LEU A 66 -23.45 23.07 6.30
N VAL A 67 -23.88 24.25 5.87
CA VAL A 67 -25.21 24.77 6.19
C VAL A 67 -26.08 24.63 4.96
N SER A 68 -26.85 23.55 4.89
CA SER A 68 -28.01 23.45 3.99
C SER A 68 -29.14 24.30 4.59
N ARG A 69 -29.15 25.60 4.28
CA ARG A 69 -30.27 26.47 4.66
C ARG A 69 -31.37 26.28 3.62
N ARG A 70 -32.30 25.37 3.90
CA ARG A 70 -33.56 25.27 3.16
C ARG A 70 -34.50 26.31 3.73
N ASN A 71 -34.82 27.36 2.97
CA ASN A 71 -36.05 28.12 3.18
C ASN A 71 -36.70 28.45 1.83
N PRO A 72 -38.00 28.15 1.64
CA PRO A 72 -38.67 28.25 0.35
C PRO A 72 -39.27 29.65 0.16
N SER A 73 -38.82 30.41 -0.84
CA SER A 73 -39.64 31.38 -1.57
C SER A 73 -38.84 32.06 -2.67
N LEU A 74 -39.09 31.58 -3.90
CA LEU A 74 -39.20 32.31 -5.17
C LEU A 74 -38.55 33.71 -5.28
N SER A 75 -37.38 33.78 -5.92
CA SER A 75 -37.16 34.62 -7.11
C SER A 75 -35.86 34.16 -7.78
N SER A 76 -35.84 34.18 -9.12
CA SER A 76 -34.81 33.62 -10.00
C SER A 76 -33.50 34.44 -10.03
N ALA A 77 -32.97 34.82 -8.87
CA ALA A 77 -31.62 35.36 -8.79
C ALA A 77 -30.62 34.19 -8.94
N GLN A 78 -29.79 34.23 -9.98
CA GLN A 78 -28.67 33.30 -10.13
C GLN A 78 -27.79 33.36 -8.87
N TYR A 79 -27.96 32.40 -7.97
CA TYR A 79 -27.09 32.23 -6.82
C TYR A 79 -25.74 31.69 -7.31
N SER A 80 -24.81 32.60 -7.61
CA SER A 80 -23.40 32.26 -7.78
C SER A 80 -22.78 31.99 -6.40
N PHE A 81 -22.96 30.79 -5.86
CA PHE A 81 -22.27 30.37 -4.65
C PHE A 81 -20.78 30.14 -4.97
N ARG A 82 -19.97 31.17 -4.75
CA ARG A 82 -18.51 31.12 -4.91
C ARG A 82 -17.88 30.86 -3.54
N SER A 83 -17.71 29.60 -3.18
CA SER A 83 -16.97 29.22 -1.97
C SER A 83 -15.49 29.55 -2.18
N ASN A 84 -14.95 30.49 -1.40
CA ASN A 84 -13.54 30.85 -1.45
C ASN A 84 -12.72 29.86 -0.59
N PHE A 85 -12.89 28.57 -0.84
CA PHE A 85 -12.21 27.51 -0.09
C PHE A 85 -10.73 27.52 -0.43
N LYS A 86 -9.91 27.98 0.52
CA LYS A 86 -8.45 27.89 0.44
C LYS A 86 -8.01 26.62 1.15
N TYR A 87 -7.45 25.67 0.39
CA TYR A 87 -6.78 24.49 0.91
C TYR A 87 -5.60 24.94 1.79
N SER A 88 -5.84 25.03 3.09
CA SER A 88 -4.86 25.55 4.06
C SER A 88 -4.12 24.43 4.78
N MET A 89 -4.57 23.19 4.62
CA MET A 89 -4.06 22.01 5.31
C MET A 89 -3.73 20.92 4.28
N ALA A 90 -2.57 20.29 4.41
CA ALA A 90 -2.19 19.06 3.74
C ALA A 90 -2.10 17.94 4.77
N LEU A 91 -2.62 16.75 4.44
CA LEU A 91 -2.34 15.54 5.19
C LEU A 91 -1.06 14.93 4.65
N VAL A 92 -0.05 14.76 5.50
CA VAL A 92 1.26 14.22 5.15
C VAL A 92 1.45 12.86 5.83
N LEU A 93 1.96 11.90 5.07
CA LEU A 93 2.32 10.56 5.51
C LEU A 93 3.79 10.27 5.17
N SER A 94 4.46 9.47 6.01
CA SER A 94 5.83 9.01 5.78
C SER A 94 5.81 7.52 5.43
N LEU A 95 6.21 7.18 4.19
CA LEU A 95 6.25 5.79 3.73
C LEU A 95 7.67 5.28 3.50
N PRO A 96 7.96 4.02 3.85
CA PRO A 96 9.18 3.34 3.44
C PRO A 96 9.08 2.88 1.98
N ILE A 97 9.96 3.35 1.10
CA ILE A 97 9.97 2.97 -0.33
C ILE A 97 11.33 2.36 -0.71
N GLY A 98 11.29 1.29 -1.50
CA GLY A 98 12.50 0.65 -2.05
C GLY A 98 13.18 -0.35 -1.11
N THR A 99 14.31 -0.89 -1.57
CA THR A 99 15.10 -1.89 -0.82
C THR A 99 16.59 -1.64 -1.04
N PRO A 100 17.36 -1.22 -0.02
CA PRO A 100 16.94 -0.84 1.34
C PRO A 100 15.97 0.36 1.36
N VAL A 101 15.27 0.52 2.48
CA VAL A 101 14.20 1.51 2.66
C VAL A 101 14.72 2.95 2.54
N GLN A 102 14.02 3.76 1.74
CA GLN A 102 14.16 5.21 1.64
C GLN A 102 12.83 5.85 2.07
N THR A 103 12.83 6.57 3.20
CA THR A 103 11.61 7.22 3.71
C THR A 103 11.20 8.40 2.82
N GLN A 104 9.93 8.45 2.43
CA GLN A 104 9.36 9.48 1.57
C GLN A 104 8.17 10.15 2.26
N GLU A 105 8.13 11.48 2.25
CA GLU A 105 6.96 12.25 2.70
C GLU A 105 6.02 12.49 1.52
N LEU A 106 4.75 12.11 1.70
CA LEU A 106 3.72 12.13 0.68
C LEU A 106 2.51 12.92 1.18
N VAL A 107 1.92 13.73 0.30
CA VAL A 107 0.63 14.38 0.58
C VAL A 107 -0.49 13.43 0.18
N LEU A 108 -1.44 13.19 1.08
CA LEU A 108 -2.62 12.38 0.79
C LEU A 108 -3.60 13.19 -0.08
N ASP A 109 -3.63 12.88 -1.37
CA ASP A 109 -4.55 13.46 -2.33
C ASP A 109 -5.62 12.42 -2.72
N THR A 110 -6.88 12.72 -2.40
CA THR A 110 -8.04 11.88 -2.78
C THR A 110 -8.66 12.29 -4.12
N GLY A 111 -8.17 13.38 -4.73
CA GLY A 111 -8.68 13.96 -5.97
C GLY A 111 -7.96 13.48 -7.22
N SER A 112 -6.96 12.60 -7.11
CA SER A 112 -6.17 12.11 -8.23
C SER A 112 -6.07 10.58 -8.26
N GLN A 113 -5.78 10.04 -9.44
CA GLN A 113 -5.57 8.60 -9.67
C GLN A 113 -4.10 8.18 -9.59
N LEU A 114 -3.17 9.14 -9.58
CA LEU A 114 -1.75 8.88 -9.70
C LEU A 114 -1.00 9.32 -8.45
N SER A 115 -0.26 8.39 -7.86
CA SER A 115 0.74 8.67 -6.82
C SER A 115 2.12 8.79 -7.47
N TRP A 116 2.88 9.83 -7.12
CA TRP A 116 4.22 10.05 -7.66
C TRP A 116 5.16 10.54 -6.57
N ILE A 117 6.43 10.18 -6.69
CA ILE A 117 7.53 10.67 -5.85
C ILE A 117 8.58 11.31 -6.74
N GLN A 118 9.32 12.26 -6.18
CA GLN A 118 10.40 12.89 -6.92
C GLN A 118 11.67 12.05 -6.86
N CYS A 119 12.12 11.55 -8.02
CA CYS A 119 13.38 10.85 -8.12
C CYS A 119 14.57 11.84 -8.11
N HIS A 120 15.61 11.53 -7.34
CA HIS A 120 16.89 12.23 -7.42
C HIS A 120 17.59 11.86 -8.73
N ARG A 121 17.73 12.84 -9.62
CA ARG A 121 18.70 12.77 -10.71
C ARG A 121 19.85 13.68 -10.33
N LYS A 122 21.08 13.17 -10.41
CA LYS A 122 22.38 13.74 -9.98
C LYS A 122 22.68 15.21 -10.37
N LYS A 123 21.79 15.90 -11.08
CA LYS A 123 21.97 17.23 -11.67
C LYS A 123 21.27 18.38 -10.93
N LYS A 124 20.41 18.13 -9.93
CA LYS A 124 19.75 19.20 -9.16
C LYS A 124 19.70 18.89 -7.67
N LYS A 125 19.90 19.92 -6.84
CA LYS A 125 19.74 19.84 -5.39
C LYS A 125 18.30 19.39 -5.10
N PRO A 126 18.11 18.20 -4.51
CA PRO A 126 16.76 17.67 -4.34
C PRO A 126 16.02 18.43 -3.22
N PRO A 127 14.68 18.40 -3.23
CA PRO A 127 13.93 18.59 -1.99
C PRO A 127 14.40 17.55 -0.94
N THR A 128 14.18 17.84 0.34
CA THR A 128 14.70 17.06 1.48
C THR A 128 14.35 15.57 1.48
N THR A 129 13.44 15.12 0.62
CA THR A 129 12.87 13.77 0.61
C THR A 129 12.93 13.06 -0.75
N SER A 130 13.83 13.39 -1.69
CA SER A 130 13.86 12.69 -2.99
C SER A 130 14.31 11.22 -2.92
N PHE A 131 13.70 10.34 -3.73
CA PHE A 131 14.05 8.92 -3.86
C PHE A 131 15.20 8.69 -4.86
N ASP A 132 16.24 7.93 -4.51
CA ASP A 132 17.32 7.54 -5.42
C ASP A 132 17.07 6.12 -5.97
N PRO A 133 16.71 5.98 -7.26
CA PRO A 133 16.47 4.66 -7.86
C PRO A 133 17.73 3.79 -7.91
N SER A 134 18.93 4.39 -7.95
CA SER A 134 20.19 3.63 -8.02
C SER A 134 20.56 2.94 -6.70
N LEU A 135 19.95 3.36 -5.60
CA LEU A 135 20.17 2.78 -4.27
C LEU A 135 19.11 1.73 -3.89
N SER A 136 18.12 1.47 -4.75
CA SER A 136 17.05 0.52 -4.48
C SER A 136 17.13 -0.69 -5.41
N SER A 137 17.41 -1.87 -4.86
CA SER A 137 17.44 -3.13 -5.61
C SER A 137 16.06 -3.61 -6.08
N SER A 138 14.98 -3.14 -5.44
CA SER A 138 13.59 -3.41 -5.86
C SER A 138 13.07 -2.41 -6.90
N PHE A 139 13.88 -1.42 -7.30
CA PHE A 139 13.50 -0.49 -8.36
C PHE A 139 13.70 -1.14 -9.73
N SER A 140 12.75 -0.90 -10.63
CA SER A 140 12.86 -1.25 -12.04
C SER A 140 12.15 -0.20 -12.89
N ASP A 141 12.73 0.13 -14.04
CA ASP A 141 12.08 1.00 -15.02
C ASP A 141 10.99 0.22 -15.76
N LEU A 142 9.82 0.85 -15.92
CA LEU A 142 8.68 0.26 -16.64
C LEU A 142 8.76 0.68 -18.14
N PRO A 143 9.16 -0.22 -19.07
CA PRO A 143 9.16 0.11 -20.50
C PRO A 143 7.75 0.34 -21.03
N CYS A 144 7.63 1.17 -22.08
CA CYS A 144 6.34 1.51 -22.72
C CYS A 144 5.62 0.32 -23.37
N SER A 145 6.31 -0.82 -23.53
CA SER A 145 5.72 -2.07 -24.02
C SER A 145 5.05 -2.90 -22.91
N HIS A 146 5.03 -2.42 -21.66
CA HIS A 146 4.25 -3.09 -20.63
C HIS A 146 2.76 -2.99 -20.94
N PRO A 147 2.02 -4.11 -20.88
CA PRO A 147 0.57 -4.05 -20.94
C PRO A 147 0.05 -3.28 -19.72
N LEU A 148 -0.90 -2.37 -19.97
CA LEU A 148 -1.65 -1.65 -18.94
C LEU A 148 -2.77 -2.51 -18.38
#